data_AF-A0A1H6V801-F1
#
_entry.id   AF-A0A1H6V801-F1
#
_cell.length_a   1.000
_cell.length_b   1.000
_cell.length_c   1.000
_cell.angle_alpha   90.00
_cell.angle_beta   90.00
_cell.angle_gamma   90.00
#
_symmetry.space_group_name_H-M   'P 1'
#
loop_
_entity.id
_entity.type
_entity.pdbx_description
1 polymer ?
#
loop_
_entity_poly.entity_id
_entity_poly.type
_entity_poly.pdbx_seq_one_letter_code
_entity_poly.pdbx_strand_id
1 'polypeptide(L)'
;MAVVLDDHLVSLTCDNCGDTVAGPRVPSDGEVVWPLVSEYGWSGSPLSDGPHRCAHCTRLGPASGGMPGGILGIEHLGDVTVVTVAGDVDLDTGDTLRIALRHAADMGGHVLVDLARTDLVDSTALGLLVRAHRAAAERGASLCVVATSPLIRQVLQVTRLDEVFPVVGSRAEALAGLQTDR
;
A
#
# COMPACT_ATOMS: atom_id res chain seq x y z
N MET A 1 -9.00 -17.06 7.60
CA MET A 1 -9.09 -18.01 8.75
C MET A 1 -10.35 -17.74 9.56
N ALA A 2 -11.15 -18.78 9.87
CA ALA A 2 -12.34 -18.66 10.70
C ALA A 2 -12.05 -19.01 12.18
N VAL A 3 -12.61 -18.27 13.14
CA VAL A 3 -12.49 -18.56 14.58
C VAL A 3 -13.89 -18.67 15.19
N VAL A 4 -14.15 -19.77 15.91
CA VAL A 4 -15.38 -19.92 16.71
C VAL A 4 -15.21 -19.09 17.97
N LEU A 5 -16.08 -18.10 18.16
CA LEU A 5 -16.01 -17.20 19.32
C LEU A 5 -16.86 -17.74 20.48
N ASP A 6 -18.00 -18.38 20.17
CA ASP A 6 -18.87 -19.10 21.11
C ASP A 6 -19.78 -20.09 20.35
N ASP A 7 -20.74 -20.73 21.04
CA ASP A 7 -21.66 -21.72 20.47
C ASP A 7 -22.60 -21.14 19.37
N HIS A 8 -22.67 -19.82 19.24
CA HIS A 8 -23.58 -19.11 18.33
C HIS A 8 -22.89 -18.16 17.35
N LEU A 9 -21.60 -17.87 17.53
CA LEU A 9 -20.87 -16.87 16.76
C LEU A 9 -19.61 -17.46 16.13
N VAL A 10 -19.46 -17.19 14.84
CA VAL A 10 -18.22 -17.47 14.10
C VAL A 10 -17.69 -16.15 13.53
N SER A 11 -16.39 -15.95 13.61
CA SER A 11 -15.71 -14.86 12.92
C SER A 11 -14.94 -15.37 11.72
N LEU A 12 -14.89 -14.54 10.68
CA LEU A 12 -13.96 -14.67 9.58
C LEU A 12 -12.93 -13.56 9.67
N THR A 13 -11.67 -13.92 9.52
CA THR A 13 -10.56 -12.98 9.37
C THR A 13 -10.04 -13.04 7.94
N CYS A 14 -9.92 -11.87 7.32
CA CYS A 14 -9.40 -11.70 5.96
C CYS A 14 -7.93 -12.10 5.93
N ASP A 15 -7.58 -13.06 5.08
CA ASP A 15 -6.21 -13.57 4.99
C ASP A 15 -5.24 -12.59 4.30
N ASN A 16 -5.76 -11.47 3.77
CA ASN A 16 -4.95 -10.43 3.12
C ASN A 16 -4.65 -9.23 4.04
N CYS A 17 -5.62 -8.79 4.86
CA CYS A 17 -5.48 -7.57 5.65
C CYS A 17 -5.80 -7.73 7.14
N GLY A 18 -6.25 -8.91 7.58
CA GLY A 18 -6.61 -9.17 8.97
C GLY A 18 -7.94 -8.56 9.43
N ASP A 19 -8.67 -7.87 8.54
CA ASP A 19 -10.01 -7.37 8.86
C ASP A 19 -10.93 -8.53 9.25
N THR A 20 -11.85 -8.31 10.19
CA THR A 20 -12.63 -9.38 10.80
C THR A 20 -14.11 -9.06 10.80
N VAL A 21 -14.94 -10.02 10.39
CA VAL A 21 -16.40 -9.95 10.52
C VAL A 21 -16.87 -11.10 11.39
N ALA A 22 -17.90 -10.87 12.21
CA ALA A 22 -18.54 -11.91 13.01
C ALA A 22 -20.02 -11.99 12.68
N GLY A 23 -20.59 -13.18 12.77
CA GLY A 23 -22.02 -13.37 12.59
C GLY A 23 -22.49 -14.75 13.02
N PRO A 24 -23.79 -15.01 12.86
CA PRO A 24 -24.42 -16.19 13.42
C PRO A 24 -23.84 -17.47 12.80
N ARG A 25 -23.47 -18.42 13.66
CA ARG A 25 -23.02 -19.75 13.27
C ARG A 25 -24.23 -20.56 12.78
N VAL A 26 -24.12 -21.15 11.59
CA VAL A 26 -25.14 -22.08 11.08
C VAL A 26 -24.92 -23.45 11.74
N PRO A 27 -25.98 -24.20 12.09
CA PRO A 27 -25.87 -25.59 12.52
C PRO A 27 -25.52 -26.48 11.32
N SER A 28 -24.24 -26.47 10.95
CA SER A 28 -23.59 -27.44 10.08
C SER A 28 -22.27 -27.82 10.77
N ASP A 29 -21.61 -28.91 10.35
CA ASP A 29 -20.45 -29.55 10.99
C ASP A 29 -19.18 -28.67 11.09
N GLY A 30 -19.27 -27.48 11.70
CA GLY A 30 -18.16 -26.58 12.05
C GLY A 30 -17.39 -25.95 10.89
N GLU A 31 -17.53 -26.48 9.68
CA GLU A 31 -16.61 -26.20 8.57
C GLU A 31 -17.13 -25.19 7.56
N VAL A 32 -18.40 -24.78 7.59
CA VAL A 32 -19.00 -23.90 6.55
C VAL A 32 -19.31 -22.50 7.08
N VAL A 33 -18.80 -21.48 6.37
CA VAL A 33 -18.89 -20.05 6.72
C VAL A 33 -19.65 -19.22 5.68
N TRP A 34 -20.43 -19.89 4.82
CA TRP A 34 -21.09 -19.32 3.65
C TRP A 34 -21.93 -18.05 3.90
N PRO A 35 -22.76 -17.92 4.97
CA PRO A 35 -23.53 -16.69 5.19
C PRO A 35 -22.64 -15.46 5.40
N LEU A 36 -21.50 -15.63 6.06
CA LEU A 36 -20.53 -14.54 6.24
C LEU A 36 -19.89 -14.14 4.91
N VAL A 37 -19.64 -15.12 4.03
CA VAL A 37 -19.14 -14.87 2.68
C VAL A 37 -20.19 -14.13 1.83
N SER A 38 -21.43 -14.62 1.78
CA SER A 38 -22.47 -14.08 0.89
C SER A 38 -23.13 -12.79 1.38
N GLU A 39 -23.31 -12.60 2.69
CA GLU A 39 -24.08 -11.48 3.23
C GLU A 39 -23.25 -10.21 3.44
N TYR A 40 -21.94 -10.35 3.67
CA TYR A 40 -21.04 -9.22 3.97
C TYR A 40 -20.14 -8.82 2.80
N GLY A 41 -20.37 -9.39 1.61
CA GLY A 41 -19.58 -9.11 0.41
C GLY A 41 -18.14 -9.62 0.49
N TRP A 42 -17.88 -10.60 1.36
CA TRP A 42 -16.61 -11.30 1.43
C TRP A 42 -16.50 -12.29 0.25
N SER A 43 -15.29 -12.65 -0.15
CA SER A 43 -15.03 -13.65 -1.19
C SER A 43 -14.06 -14.71 -0.70
N GLY A 44 -14.02 -15.86 -1.38
CA GLY A 44 -13.10 -16.94 -1.04
C GLY A 44 -13.81 -18.26 -0.78
N SER A 45 -13.14 -19.13 -0.03
CA SER A 45 -13.66 -20.47 0.27
C SER A 45 -14.95 -20.39 1.11
N PRO A 46 -15.97 -21.20 0.80
CA PRO A 46 -17.12 -21.39 1.69
C PRO A 46 -16.77 -22.14 2.98
N LEU A 47 -15.56 -22.73 3.04
CA LEU A 47 -15.07 -23.51 4.18
C LEU A 47 -14.29 -22.64 5.17
N SER A 48 -14.16 -23.10 6.42
CA SER A 48 -13.37 -22.47 7.49
C SER A 48 -11.87 -22.38 7.18
N ASP A 49 -11.37 -23.30 6.34
CA ASP A 49 -9.94 -23.53 6.06
C ASP A 49 -9.53 -23.09 4.65
N GLY A 50 -10.03 -21.94 4.18
CA GLY A 50 -9.58 -21.41 2.90
C GLY A 50 -9.35 -19.91 2.94
N PRO A 51 -8.72 -19.35 1.89
CA PRO A 51 -8.49 -17.92 1.84
C PRO A 51 -9.84 -17.20 1.78
N HIS A 52 -10.10 -16.35 2.77
CA HIS A 52 -11.22 -15.42 2.87
C HIS A 52 -10.70 -14.00 2.62
N ARG A 53 -11.42 -13.23 1.83
CA ARG A 53 -11.12 -11.81 1.56
C ARG A 53 -12.32 -10.98 1.93
N CYS A 54 -12.11 -9.91 2.69
CA CYS A 54 -13.18 -8.96 2.98
C CYS A 54 -13.66 -8.25 1.71
N ALA A 55 -14.79 -7.54 1.79
CA ALA A 55 -15.33 -6.80 0.65
C ALA A 55 -14.37 -5.76 0.06
N HIS A 56 -13.45 -5.23 0.88
CA HIS A 56 -12.41 -4.32 0.42
C HIS A 56 -11.34 -5.06 -0.41
N CYS A 57 -10.73 -6.11 0.15
CA CYS A 57 -9.72 -6.91 -0.56
C CYS A 57 -10.28 -7.64 -1.78
N THR A 58 -11.57 -8.01 -1.77
CA THR A 58 -12.26 -8.57 -2.95
C THR A 58 -12.33 -7.56 -4.09
N ARG A 59 -12.63 -6.29 -3.78
CA ARG A 59 -12.66 -5.20 -4.77
C ARG A 59 -11.28 -4.84 -5.32
N LEU A 60 -10.23 -5.04 -4.51
CA LEU A 60 -8.85 -4.86 -4.94
C LEU A 60 -8.36 -5.99 -5.87
N GLY A 61 -9.06 -7.13 -5.92
CA GLY A 61 -8.68 -8.32 -6.70
C GLY A 61 -7.67 -9.23 -5.99
N PRO A 62 -7.31 -10.39 -6.57
CA PRO A 62 -6.15 -11.14 -6.08
C PRO A 62 -4.90 -10.26 -6.22
N ALA A 63 -3.92 -10.43 -5.32
CA ALA A 63 -2.58 -9.83 -5.46
C ALA A 63 -1.77 -10.45 -6.63
N SER A 64 -2.42 -10.77 -7.76
CA SER A 64 -1.80 -11.45 -8.89
C SER A 64 -2.56 -11.13 -10.18
N GLY A 65 -2.02 -10.14 -10.87
CA GLY A 65 -2.41 -9.65 -12.19
C GLY A 65 -1.66 -8.37 -12.57
N GLY A 66 -1.18 -7.60 -11.58
CA GLY A 66 -0.17 -6.57 -11.74
C GLY A 66 1.22 -7.19 -11.93
N MET A 67 2.10 -6.50 -12.66
CA MET A 67 3.51 -6.89 -12.77
C MET A 67 4.12 -7.02 -11.37
N PRO A 68 5.01 -8.00 -11.09
CA PRO A 68 5.69 -8.08 -9.81
C PRO A 68 6.31 -6.72 -9.49
N GLY A 69 5.87 -6.13 -8.38
CA GLY A 69 6.27 -4.78 -8.04
C GLY A 69 7.68 -4.73 -7.46
N GLY A 70 8.21 -3.51 -7.39
CA GLY A 70 9.53 -3.27 -6.84
C GLY A 70 10.20 -2.03 -7.38
N ILE A 71 11.44 -1.82 -6.95
CA ILE A 71 12.27 -0.71 -7.41
C ILE A 71 12.81 -1.03 -8.79
N LEU A 72 12.45 -0.20 -9.76
CA LEU A 72 12.99 -0.27 -11.12
C LEU A 72 14.34 0.42 -11.26
N GLY A 73 14.66 1.36 -10.36
CA GLY A 73 15.95 2.02 -10.35
C GLY A 73 16.05 3.10 -9.29
N ILE A 74 17.30 3.42 -8.94
CA ILE A 74 17.68 4.59 -8.15
C ILE A 74 18.67 5.38 -9.00
N GLU A 75 18.44 6.67 -9.11
CA GLU A 75 19.30 7.58 -9.85
C GLU A 75 19.51 8.87 -9.07
N HIS A 76 20.67 9.48 -9.26
CA HIS A 76 21.04 10.73 -8.61
C HIS A 76 21.15 11.82 -9.67
N LEU A 77 20.34 12.86 -9.51
CA LEU A 77 20.27 14.02 -10.39
C LEU A 77 20.59 15.28 -9.57
N GLY A 78 21.88 15.62 -9.51
CA GLY A 78 22.33 16.72 -8.65
C GLY A 78 22.12 16.39 -7.18
N ASP A 79 21.30 17.19 -6.51
CA ASP A 79 20.88 17.02 -5.12
C ASP A 79 19.57 16.23 -4.96
N VAL A 80 18.98 15.73 -6.05
CA VAL A 80 17.77 14.90 -6.00
C VAL A 80 18.13 13.42 -6.19
N THR A 81 17.71 12.58 -5.26
CA THR A 81 17.70 11.12 -5.47
C THR A 81 16.31 10.67 -5.90
N VAL A 82 16.21 10.07 -7.08
CA VAL A 82 14.96 9.55 -7.64
C VAL A 82 14.89 8.04 -7.41
N VAL A 83 13.83 7.58 -6.75
CA VAL A 83 13.52 6.17 -6.53
C VAL A 83 12.32 5.84 -7.40
N THR A 84 12.53 5.03 -8.44
CA THR A 84 11.45 4.64 -9.35
C THR A 84 10.89 3.28 -8.96
N VAL A 85 9.57 3.22 -8.79
CA VAL A 85 8.84 2.03 -8.35
C VAL A 85 7.82 1.64 -9.42
N ALA A 86 7.57 0.34 -9.56
CA ALA A 86 6.52 -0.16 -10.44
C ALA A 86 5.81 -1.37 -9.83
N GLY A 87 4.70 -1.76 -10.46
CA GLY A 87 3.86 -2.90 -10.06
C GLY A 87 3.21 -2.68 -8.70
N ASP A 88 2.99 -3.76 -7.98
CA ASP A 88 2.35 -3.74 -6.66
C ASP A 88 3.38 -3.49 -5.54
N VAL A 89 3.15 -2.43 -4.75
CA VAL A 89 4.00 -2.11 -3.60
C VAL A 89 3.29 -2.53 -2.32
N ASP A 90 3.74 -3.66 -1.78
CA ASP A 90 3.20 -4.38 -0.65
C ASP A 90 4.28 -4.74 0.40
N LEU A 91 3.90 -5.55 1.40
CA LEU A 91 4.80 -6.07 2.43
C LEU A 91 6.04 -6.79 1.88
N ASP A 92 5.90 -7.55 0.79
CA ASP A 92 6.99 -8.36 0.22
C ASP A 92 8.05 -7.47 -0.47
N THR A 93 7.62 -6.36 -1.04
CA THR A 93 8.49 -5.35 -1.67
C THR A 93 8.95 -4.25 -0.71
N GLY A 94 8.28 -4.13 0.46
CA GLY A 94 8.47 -3.08 1.44
C GLY A 94 9.89 -2.96 1.99
N ASP A 95 10.61 -4.07 2.17
CA ASP A 95 11.99 -4.03 2.66
C ASP A 95 12.96 -3.40 1.66
N THR A 96 12.76 -3.65 0.37
CA THR A 96 13.60 -3.09 -0.70
C THR A 96 13.32 -1.59 -0.84
N LEU A 97 12.05 -1.20 -0.82
CA LEU A 97 11.64 0.21 -0.81
C LEU A 97 12.21 0.95 0.41
N ARG A 98 12.13 0.34 1.60
CA ARG A 98 12.67 0.90 2.83
C ARG A 98 14.17 1.16 2.74
N ILE A 99 14.94 0.20 2.21
CA ILE A 99 16.40 0.34 2.04
C ILE A 99 16.70 1.48 1.07
N ALA A 100 16.01 1.55 -0.06
CA ALA A 100 16.24 2.60 -1.05
C ALA A 100 15.88 4.00 -0.57
N LEU A 101 14.73 4.15 0.11
CA LEU A 101 14.33 5.45 0.67
C LEU A 101 15.29 5.91 1.77
N ARG A 102 15.78 4.97 2.59
CA ARG A 102 16.82 5.28 3.57
C ARG A 102 18.11 5.72 2.89
N HIS A 103 18.54 4.99 1.86
CA HIS A 103 19.73 5.35 1.09
C HIS A 103 19.60 6.75 0.46
N ALA A 104 18.43 7.05 -0.13
CA ALA A 104 18.13 8.36 -0.69
C ALA A 104 18.19 9.48 0.35
N ALA A 105 17.65 9.24 1.55
CA ALA A 105 17.73 10.21 2.65
C ALA A 105 19.16 10.39 3.18
N ASP A 106 19.95 9.31 3.25
CA ASP A 106 21.33 9.34 3.75
C ASP A 106 22.29 10.08 2.80
N MET A 107 21.94 10.20 1.51
CA MET A 107 22.69 11.02 0.55
C MET A 107 22.58 12.54 0.80
N GLY A 108 21.67 12.97 1.69
CA GLY A 108 21.61 14.36 2.17
C GLY A 108 20.98 15.36 1.19
N GLY A 109 20.15 14.89 0.26
CA GLY A 109 19.46 15.70 -0.75
C GLY A 109 17.95 15.44 -0.79
N HIS A 110 17.27 16.10 -1.73
CA HIS A 110 15.84 15.91 -1.96
C HIS A 110 15.54 14.48 -2.43
N VAL A 111 14.37 13.98 -2.09
CA VAL A 111 13.92 12.63 -2.48
C VAL A 111 12.74 12.75 -3.43
N LEU A 112 12.84 12.12 -4.58
CA LEU A 112 11.72 11.96 -5.52
C LEU A 112 11.32 10.50 -5.58
N VAL A 113 10.07 10.19 -5.24
CA VAL A 113 9.52 8.83 -5.40
C VAL A 113 8.61 8.81 -6.62
N ASP A 114 8.99 8.05 -7.64
CA ASP A 114 8.21 7.92 -8.87
C ASP A 114 7.36 6.65 -8.82
N LEU A 115 6.06 6.84 -8.59
CA LEU A 115 5.02 5.81 -8.58
C LEU A 115 4.20 5.79 -9.88
N ALA A 116 4.69 6.41 -10.96
CA ALA A 116 3.93 6.50 -12.22
C ALA A 116 3.67 5.14 -12.88
N ARG A 117 4.42 4.11 -12.50
CA ARG A 117 4.29 2.73 -12.97
C ARG A 117 3.78 1.77 -11.89
N THR A 118 3.30 2.31 -10.78
CA THR A 118 2.75 1.55 -9.65
C THR A 118 1.25 1.35 -9.87
N ASP A 119 0.78 0.13 -9.62
CA ASP A 119 -0.62 -0.25 -9.78
C ASP A 119 -1.36 -0.19 -8.44
N LEU A 120 -0.68 -0.61 -7.37
CA LEU A 120 -1.22 -0.66 -6.01
C LEU A 120 -0.19 -0.21 -4.96
N VAL A 121 -0.68 0.43 -3.90
CA VAL A 121 0.12 0.89 -2.74
C VAL A 121 -0.63 0.52 -1.47
N ASP A 122 -0.01 -0.28 -0.60
CA ASP A 122 -0.58 -0.68 0.69
C ASP A 122 -0.20 0.28 1.84
N SER A 123 -0.72 0.03 3.04
CA SER A 123 -0.40 0.84 4.22
C SER A 123 1.07 0.80 4.62
N THR A 124 1.80 -0.27 4.30
CA THR A 124 3.23 -0.42 4.54
C THR A 124 4.00 0.60 3.72
N ALA A 125 3.75 0.63 2.41
CA ALA A 125 4.35 1.54 1.46
C ALA A 125 4.06 3.00 1.82
N LEU A 126 2.82 3.34 2.17
CA LEU A 126 2.45 4.67 2.64
C LEU A 126 3.24 5.07 3.91
N GLY A 127 3.37 4.16 4.86
CA GLY A 127 4.17 4.38 6.07
C GLY A 127 5.65 4.64 5.77
N LEU A 128 6.21 3.99 4.74
CA LEU A 128 7.59 4.21 4.28
C LEU A 128 7.76 5.60 3.66
N LEU A 129 6.80 6.09 2.87
CA LEU A 129 6.82 7.44 2.31
C LEU A 129 6.84 8.50 3.41
N VAL A 130 6.00 8.36 4.43
CA VAL A 130 5.96 9.28 5.57
C VAL A 130 7.29 9.30 6.33
N ARG A 131 7.88 8.12 6.57
CA ARG A 131 9.19 8.01 7.22
C ARG A 131 10.30 8.67 6.40
N ALA A 132 10.30 8.45 5.09
CA ALA A 132 11.25 9.06 4.17
C ALA A 132 11.12 10.59 4.15
N HIS A 133 9.89 11.10 4.12
CA HIS A 133 9.62 12.54 4.19
C HIS A 133 10.18 13.16 5.48
N ARG A 134 9.92 12.54 6.64
CA ARG A 134 10.46 13.00 7.93
C ARG A 134 11.99 12.99 7.93
N ALA A 135 12.60 11.91 7.43
CA ALA A 135 14.06 11.80 7.37
C ALA A 135 14.69 12.86 6.45
N ALA A 136 14.05 13.19 5.32
CA ALA A 136 14.49 14.27 4.45
C ALA A 136 14.36 15.63 5.17
N ALA A 137 13.23 15.89 5.81
CA ALA A 137 12.97 17.14 6.52
C ALA A 137 13.96 17.39 7.68
N GLU A 138 14.32 16.36 8.43
CA GLU A 138 15.35 16.42 9.49
C GLU A 138 16.72 16.89 8.97
N ARG A 139 16.98 16.74 7.67
CA ARG A 139 18.22 17.13 6.99
C ARG A 139 18.07 18.41 6.16
N GLY A 140 16.93 19.10 6.26
CA GLY A 140 16.64 20.30 5.47
C GLY A 140 16.33 20.02 4.00
N ALA A 141 15.94 18.79 3.67
CA ALA A 141 15.55 18.39 2.32
C ALA A 141 14.05 18.06 2.24
N SER A 142 13.52 18.10 1.03
CA SER A 142 12.10 17.85 0.74
C SER A 142 11.92 16.49 0.05
N LEU A 143 10.76 15.86 0.28
CA LEU A 143 10.31 14.68 -0.47
C LEU A 143 9.15 15.07 -1.39
N CYS A 144 9.17 14.60 -2.64
CA CYS A 144 8.05 14.73 -3.58
C CYS A 144 7.70 13.36 -4.17
N VAL A 145 6.42 13.15 -4.48
CA VAL A 145 5.91 11.92 -5.09
C VAL A 145 5.31 12.22 -6.47
N VAL A 146 5.67 11.41 -7.47
CA VAL A 146 4.96 11.38 -8.76
C VAL A 146 3.93 10.28 -8.70
N ALA A 147 2.66 10.61 -8.95
CA ALA A 147 1.59 9.64 -9.10
C ALA A 147 0.72 9.99 -10.31
N THR A 148 0.59 9.07 -11.26
CA THR A 148 -0.25 9.24 -12.46
C THR A 148 -1.55 8.43 -12.36
N SER A 149 -1.54 7.33 -11.62
CA SER A 149 -2.72 6.48 -11.37
C SER A 149 -3.79 7.23 -10.54
N PRO A 150 -5.05 7.32 -11.03
CA PRO A 150 -6.16 7.89 -10.26
C PRO A 150 -6.40 7.16 -8.93
N LEU A 151 -6.20 5.83 -8.92
CA LEU A 151 -6.35 5.02 -7.71
C LEU A 151 -5.32 5.42 -6.65
N ILE A 152 -4.04 5.52 -7.03
CA ILE A 152 -2.97 5.92 -6.11
C ILE A 152 -3.20 7.34 -5.60
N ARG A 153 -3.58 8.27 -6.49
CA ARG A 153 -3.93 9.64 -6.09
C ARG A 153 -5.06 9.67 -5.09
N GLN A 154 -6.12 8.90 -5.32
CA GLN A 154 -7.24 8.80 -4.37
C GLN A 154 -6.79 8.22 -3.02
N VAL A 155 -5.92 7.21 -3.01
CA VAL A 155 -5.36 6.65 -1.78
C VAL A 155 -4.57 7.71 -1.01
N LEU A 156 -3.68 8.44 -1.69
CA LEU A 156 -2.89 9.52 -1.08
C LEU A 156 -3.78 10.65 -0.54
N GLN A 157 -4.85 11.02 -1.26
CA GLN A 157 -5.83 12.02 -0.83
C GLN A 157 -6.66 11.59 0.38
N VAL A 158 -7.22 10.38 0.36
CA VAL A 158 -8.01 9.85 1.47
C VAL A 158 -7.16 9.73 2.74
N THR A 159 -5.88 9.39 2.58
CA THR A 159 -4.90 9.33 3.67
C THR A 159 -4.26 10.68 3.99
N ARG A 160 -4.63 11.76 3.28
CA ARG A 160 -4.12 13.13 3.41
C ARG A 160 -2.61 13.26 3.30
N LEU A 161 -1.97 12.35 2.59
CA LEU A 161 -0.52 12.39 2.38
C LEU A 161 -0.11 13.45 1.37
N ASP A 162 -1.03 13.87 0.51
CA ASP A 162 -0.89 15.04 -0.36
C ASP A 162 -0.84 16.37 0.41
N GLU A 163 -1.31 16.40 1.66
CA GLU A 163 -1.12 17.53 2.58
C GLU A 163 0.24 17.47 3.32
N VAL A 164 0.91 16.31 3.32
CA VAL A 164 2.19 16.09 4.01
C VAL A 164 3.38 16.36 3.09
N PHE A 165 3.29 15.92 1.84
CA PHE A 165 4.31 16.15 0.82
C PHE A 165 3.70 16.39 -0.55
N PRO A 166 4.37 17.13 -1.45
CA PRO A 166 3.86 17.37 -2.79
C PRO A 166 3.65 16.08 -3.60
N VAL A 167 2.46 15.92 -4.15
CA VAL A 167 2.11 14.84 -5.09
C VAL A 167 1.80 15.44 -6.46
N VAL A 168 2.60 15.12 -7.47
CA VAL A 168 2.56 15.75 -8.79
C VAL A 168 2.33 14.74 -9.92
N GLY A 169 1.99 15.24 -11.12
CA GLY A 169 1.62 14.41 -12.26
C GLY A 169 2.76 13.97 -13.15
N SER A 170 3.94 14.56 -13.00
CA SER A 170 5.10 14.19 -13.80
C SER A 170 6.40 14.37 -13.04
N ARG A 171 7.38 13.58 -13.45
CA ARG A 171 8.75 13.70 -12.96
C ARG A 171 9.37 15.06 -13.28
N ALA A 172 9.05 15.65 -14.44
CA ALA A 172 9.56 16.97 -14.82
C ALA A 172 9.06 18.06 -13.86
N GLU A 173 7.77 18.03 -13.52
CA GLU A 173 7.16 18.93 -12.54
C GLU A 173 7.78 18.75 -11.14
N ALA A 174 7.99 17.51 -10.71
CA ALA A 174 8.60 17.23 -9.42
C ALA A 174 10.03 17.78 -9.31
N LEU A 175 10.85 17.54 -10.33
CA LEU A 175 12.23 18.02 -10.36
C LEU A 175 12.29 19.55 -10.38
N ALA A 176 11.41 20.21 -11.13
CA ALA A 176 11.32 21.67 -11.13
C ALA A 176 10.92 22.22 -9.75
N GLY A 177 9.97 21.58 -9.07
CA GLY A 177 9.53 21.98 -7.73
C GLY A 177 10.63 21.84 -6.68
N LEU A 178 11.34 20.70 -6.67
CA LEU A 178 12.43 20.44 -5.72
C LEU A 178 13.63 21.37 -5.91
N GLN A 179 13.92 21.78 -7.14
CA GLN A 179 15.01 22.74 -7.43
C GLN A 179 14.69 24.17 -7.01
N THR A 180 13.40 24.50 -6.84
CA THR A 180 12.95 25.86 -6.50
C THR A 180 12.91 26.10 -4.99
N ASP A 181 12.91 25.04 -4.19
CA ASP A 181 12.84 25.06 -2.71
C ASP A 181 14.18 25.46 -2.04
N ARG A 182 15.08 26.12 -2.80
CA ARG A 182 16.44 26.51 -2.40
C ARG A 182 16.58 27.99 -2.09
#